data_AF-A0A965WH35-F1
#
_entry.id   AF-A0A965WH35-F1
#
_cell.length_a   1.000
_cell.length_b   1.000
_cell.length_c   1.000
_cell.angle_alpha   90.00
_cell.angle_beta   90.00
_cell.angle_gamma   90.00
#
_symmetry.space_group_name_H-M   'P 1'
#
loop_
_entity.id
_entity.type
_entity.pdbx_description
1 polymer ?
#
loop_
_entity_poly.entity_id
_entity_poly.type
_entity_poly.pdbx_seq_one_letter_code
_entity_poly.pdbx_strand_id
1 'polypeptide(L)' 'MIICTVFIKPVGAQTHQTFLQIIQSPMRLEQDFKLDSKRKPLEMLQFIAAKPGSQVLDILSGGGYTANSWL' A
#
# COMPACT_ATOMS: atom_id res chain seq x y z
N MET A 1 34.88 16.51 6.63
CA MET A 1 33.56 16.58 5.99
C MET A 1 32.73 15.41 6.48
N ILE A 2 31.70 15.65 7.29
CA ILE A 2 30.77 14.64 7.76
C ILE A 2 29.83 14.34 6.59
N ILE A 3 30.01 13.21 5.91
CA ILE A 3 29.10 12.75 4.85
C ILE A 3 27.99 11.98 5.57
N CYS A 4 26.84 12.64 5.74
CA CYS A 4 25.63 12.06 6.28
C CYS A 4 25.12 11.00 5.28
N THR A 5 25.38 9.72 5.56
CA THR A 5 24.94 8.62 4.71
C THR A 5 23.45 8.42 4.91
N VAL A 6 22.64 8.82 3.94
CA VAL A 6 21.23 8.47 3.87
C VAL A 6 21.15 6.97 3.58
N PHE A 7 20.73 6.18 4.55
CA PHE A 7 20.36 4.78 4.32
C PHE A 7 19.08 4.74 3.49
N ILE A 8 19.22 4.73 2.16
CA ILE A 8 18.14 4.36 1.26
C ILE A 8 17.89 2.87 1.53
N LYS A 9 16.84 2.56 2.31
CA LYS A 9 16.35 1.18 2.42
C LYS A 9 16.00 0.74 0.98
N PRO A 10 16.62 -0.31 0.43
CA PRO A 10 16.13 -0.85 -0.82
C PRO A 10 14.68 -1.23 -0.58
N VAL A 11 13.75 -0.58 -1.28
CA VAL A 11 12.38 -1.10 -1.37
C VAL A 11 12.56 -2.48 -1.96
N GLY A 12 12.22 -3.52 -1.18
CA GLY A 12 12.41 -4.90 -1.61
C GLY A 12 11.80 -5.08 -2.99
N ALA A 13 12.48 -5.80 -3.87
CA ALA A 13 12.03 -6.03 -5.24
C ALA A 13 10.53 -6.37 -5.27
N GLN A 14 9.71 -5.46 -5.82
CA GLN A 14 8.27 -5.63 -5.93
C GLN A 14 8.00 -6.75 -6.94
N THR A 15 7.97 -8.00 -6.46
CA THR A 15 7.36 -9.10 -7.21
C THR A 15 5.92 -8.71 -7.54
N HIS A 16 5.40 -9.09 -8.71
CA HIS A 16 4.02 -8.80 -9.10
C HIS A 16 3.02 -9.34 -8.07
N GLN A 17 2.63 -8.51 -7.10
CA GLN A 17 1.68 -8.87 -6.06
C GLN A 17 0.27 -8.78 -6.63
N THR A 18 -0.53 -9.80 -6.36
CA THR A 18 -1.97 -9.76 -6.61
C THR A 18 -2.63 -8.86 -5.57
N PHE A 19 -3.80 -8.29 -5.90
CA PHE A 19 -4.56 -7.47 -4.95
C PHE A 19 -4.89 -8.22 -3.64
N LEU A 20 -5.09 -9.54 -3.70
CA LEU A 20 -5.30 -10.37 -2.50
C LEU A 20 -4.06 -10.38 -1.59
N GLN A 21 -2.87 -10.46 -2.16
CA GLN A 21 -1.62 -10.45 -1.39
C GLN A 21 -1.39 -9.10 -0.71
N ILE A 22 -1.77 -8.00 -1.36
CA ILE A 22 -1.67 -6.64 -0.80
C ILE A 22 -2.60 -6.47 0.40
N ILE A 23 -3.88 -6.83 0.27
CA ILE A 23 -4.86 -6.63 1.36
C ILE A 23 -4.60 -7.57 2.54
N GLN A 24 -3.98 -8.74 2.31
CA GLN A 24 -3.61 -9.71 3.34
C GLN A 24 -2.18 -9.51 3.87
N SER A 25 -1.49 -8.44 3.45
CA SER A 25 -0.12 -8.19 3.86
C SER A 25 -0.01 -8.05 5.39
N PRO A 26 0.95 -8.73 6.04
CA PRO A 26 1.17 -8.60 7.47
C PRO A 26 1.70 -7.22 7.88
N MET A 27 2.08 -6.37 6.91
CA MET A 27 2.49 -4.99 7.15
C MET A 27 1.31 -4.03 7.35
N ARG A 28 0.06 -4.47 7.07
CA ARG A 28 -1.14 -3.66 7.31
C ARG A 28 -1.49 -3.60 8.79
N LEU A 29 -2.08 -2.48 9.20
CA LEU A 29 -2.48 -2.26 10.59
C LEU A 29 -3.69 -3.13 10.94
N GLU A 30 -3.74 -3.65 12.18
CA GLU A 30 -4.87 -4.47 12.65
C GLU A 30 -6.24 -3.77 12.49
N GLN A 31 -6.26 -2.45 12.72
CA GLN A 31 -7.46 -1.62 12.55
C GLN A 31 -7.98 -1.58 11.12
N ASP A 32 -7.09 -1.72 10.13
CA ASP A 32 -7.47 -1.64 8.73
C ASP A 32 -8.31 -2.87 8.36
N PHE A 33 -7.93 -4.06 8.85
CA PHE A 33 -8.71 -5.29 8.64
C PHE A 33 -10.16 -5.19 9.17
N LYS A 34 -10.38 -4.46 10.27
CA LYS A 34 -11.72 -4.23 10.83
C LYS A 34 -12.61 -3.43 9.87
N LEU A 35 -12.01 -2.55 9.08
CA LEU A 35 -12.69 -1.66 8.14
C LEU A 35 -12.92 -2.32 6.77
N ASP A 36 -12.18 -3.37 6.42
CA ASP A 36 -12.24 -4.04 5.11
C ASP A 36 -13.65 -4.55 4.77
N SER A 37 -14.38 -5.04 5.77
CA SER A 37 -15.76 -5.51 5.60
C SER A 37 -16.70 -4.45 5.01
N LYS A 38 -16.48 -3.18 5.39
CA LYS A 38 -17.26 -2.01 4.94
C LYS A 38 -16.64 -1.33 3.73
N ARG A 39 -15.31 -1.24 3.66
CA ARG A 39 -14.58 -0.46 2.65
C ARG A 39 -14.18 -1.25 1.40
N LYS A 40 -14.29 -2.58 1.43
CA LYS A 40 -14.17 -3.45 0.25
C LYS A 40 -12.88 -3.19 -0.56
N PRO A 41 -11.70 -3.35 0.07
CA PRO A 41 -10.43 -2.94 -0.55
C PRO A 41 -10.08 -3.76 -1.78
N LEU A 42 -10.50 -5.03 -1.86
CA LEU A 42 -10.25 -5.85 -3.05
C LEU A 42 -10.98 -5.29 -4.26
N GLU A 43 -12.27 -5.00 -4.09
CA GLU A 43 -13.13 -4.43 -5.12
C GLU A 43 -12.66 -3.03 -5.51
N MET A 44 -12.23 -2.23 -4.53
CA MET A 44 -11.62 -0.92 -4.77
C MET A 44 -10.35 -1.04 -5.63
N LEU A 45 -9.42 -1.93 -5.28
CA LEU A 45 -8.18 -2.13 -6.04
C LEU A 45 -8.45 -2.65 -7.46
N GLN A 46 -9.42 -3.57 -7.61
CA GLN A 46 -9.88 -4.06 -8.90
C GLN A 46 -10.49 -2.95 -9.76
N PHE A 47 -11.27 -2.05 -9.14
CA PHE A 47 -11.86 -0.92 -9.83
C PHE A 47 -10.81 0.09 -10.29
N ILE A 48 -9.85 0.44 -9.42
CA ILE A 48 -8.78 1.39 -9.76
C ILE A 48 -7.82 0.79 -10.79
N ALA A 49 -7.56 -0.52 -10.71
CA ALA A 49 -6.72 -1.27 -11.66
C ALA A 49 -5.34 -0.65 -11.90
N ALA A 50 -4.75 -0.04 -10.86
CA ALA A 50 -3.39 0.48 -10.92
C ALA A 50 -2.41 -0.65 -11.18
N LYS A 51 -1.39 -0.37 -12.00
CA LYS A 51 -0.39 -1.36 -12.38
C LYS A 51 0.88 -1.15 -11.56
N PRO A 52 1.71 -2.18 -11.38
CA PRO A 52 3.05 -1.99 -10.82
C PRO A 52 3.79 -0.86 -11.55
N GLY A 53 4.32 0.09 -10.79
CA GLY A 53 4.97 1.30 -11.31
C GLY A 53 4.06 2.51 -11.53
N SER A 54 2.74 2.40 -11.33
CA SER A 54 1.85 3.56 -11.31
C SER A 54 2.16 4.50 -10.16
N GLN A 55 2.16 5.81 -10.42
CA GLN A 55 2.16 6.83 -9.37
C GLN A 55 0.71 7.14 -8.99
N VAL A 56 0.37 7.00 -7.71
CA VAL A 56 -0.99 7.20 -7.21
C VAL A 56 -0.99 8.30 -6.16
N LEU A 57 -1.95 9.24 -6.29
CA LEU A 57 -2.21 10.27 -5.30
C LEU A 57 -3.48 9.94 -4.53
N ASP A 58 -3.35 9.75 -3.22
CA ASP A 58 -4.46 9.51 -2.31
C ASP A 58 -4.85 10.81 -1.58
N ILE A 59 -5.95 11.44 -2.02
CA ILE A 59 -6.44 12.71 -1.48
C ILE A 59 -7.45 12.40 -0.36
N LEU A 60 -7.27 13.03 0.81
CA LEU A 60 -8.07 12.78 2.04
C LEU A 60 -7.86 11.38 2.66
N SER A 61 -6.63 10.84 2.59
CA SER A 61 -6.29 9.50 3.11
C SER A 61 -6.59 9.28 4.60
N GLY A 62 -6.78 10.35 5.38
CA GLY A 62 -7.02 10.27 6.82
C GLY A 62 -5.89 9.52 7.51
N GLY A 63 -6.21 8.41 8.17
CA GLY A 63 -5.23 7.52 8.82
C GLY A 63 -4.41 6.64 7.88
N GLY A 64 -4.47 6.83 6.55
CA GLY A 64 -3.62 6.10 5.60
C GLY A 64 -4.18 4.75 5.14
N TYR A 65 -5.45 4.44 5.42
CA TYR A 65 -6.05 3.12 5.14
C TYR A 65 -5.89 2.69 3.67
N THR A 66 -6.23 3.59 2.74
CA THR A 66 -6.13 3.38 1.30
C THR A 66 -4.67 3.47 0.83
N ALA A 67 -3.89 4.38 1.42
CA ALA A 67 -2.47 4.53 1.10
C ALA A 67 -1.66 3.25 1.38
N ASN A 68 -1.96 2.55 2.47
CA ASN A 68 -1.34 1.28 2.85
C ASN A 68 -1.67 0.12 1.88
N SER A 69 -2.59 0.34 0.93
CA SER A 69 -2.94 -0.63 -0.11
C SER A 69 -2.16 -0.40 -1.42
N TRP A 70 -1.29 0.62 -1.48
CA TRP A 70 -0.37 0.87 -2.61
C TRP A 70 1.05 0.33 -2.38
N LEU A 71 1.22 -0.47 -1.32
CA LEU A 71 2.49 -1.13 -1.02
C LEU A 71 2.90 -2.07 -2.13
#